data_AF-A0A1E1KDU4-F1
#
_entry.id   AF-A0A1E1KDU4-F1
#
_cell.length_a   1.000
_cell.length_b   1.000
_cell.length_c   1.000
_cell.angle_alpha   90.00
_cell.angle_beta   90.00
_cell.angle_gamma   90.00
#
_symmetry.space_group_name_H-M   'P 1'
#
loop_
_entity.id
_entity.type
_entity.pdbx_description
1 polymer ?
#
loop_
_entity_poly.entity_id
_entity_poly.type
_entity_poly.pdbx_seq_one_letter_code
_entity_poly.pdbx_strand_id
1 'polypeptide(L)'
;MEKPPLYCSTSSTFKHRLTPKRLQLSVLIQVATLCEKYLCVELVQPWLAIWTHKLELRSNYPMAEQVFQLLNKYNWFWREPYPSGIAENIIRILEESVETLLDIPYALVSKFEKTNNNLCQSGEVKEEDNACDAASWGILNRGMQFAGLWPIKPADEVYLSIEQVASAVDIALRRPPQLRPIQLHRRNYCIFGEGRELGFGFSTRDTWQCSGI
;
A
#
# COMPACT_ATOMS: atom_id res chain seq x y z
N MET A 1 -14.12 34.10 43.91
CA MET A 1 -14.00 33.90 42.45
C MET A 1 -12.52 34.00 42.10
N GLU A 2 -11.83 32.87 42.14
CA GLU A 2 -10.40 32.78 41.83
C GLU A 2 -10.23 32.56 40.32
N LYS A 3 -9.40 33.38 39.68
CA LYS A 3 -9.00 33.18 38.27
C LYS A 3 -8.07 31.97 38.19
N PRO A 4 -8.27 31.04 37.24
CA PRO A 4 -7.35 29.94 37.04
C PRO A 4 -5.98 30.45 36.55
N PRO A 5 -4.87 29.80 36.95
CA PRO A 5 -3.53 30.21 36.58
C PRO A 5 -3.27 29.94 35.09
N LEU A 6 -2.69 30.94 34.42
CA LEU A 6 -2.17 30.84 33.06
C LEU A 6 -0.93 29.94 33.08
N TYR A 7 -1.05 28.72 32.54
CA TYR A 7 0.11 27.86 32.29
C TYR A 7 0.95 28.44 31.15
N CYS A 8 2.22 28.68 31.44
CA CYS A 8 3.24 29.08 30.48
C CYS A 8 3.93 27.81 29.99
N SER A 9 3.49 27.26 28.85
CA SER A 9 4.18 26.12 28.21
C SER A 9 5.39 26.62 27.44
N THR A 10 6.58 26.21 27.87
CA THR A 10 7.85 26.47 27.19
C THR A 10 7.87 25.74 25.86
N SER A 11 7.57 26.49 24.79
CA SER A 11 7.60 26.06 23.40
C SER A 11 9.03 25.63 23.02
N SER A 12 9.27 24.32 22.94
CA SER A 12 10.47 23.79 22.31
C SER A 12 10.48 24.22 20.85
N THR A 13 11.51 24.94 20.44
CA THR A 13 11.60 25.57 19.12
C THR A 13 11.93 24.52 18.05
N PHE A 14 10.90 23.79 17.62
CA PHE A 14 10.98 23.00 16.39
C PHE A 14 11.37 23.94 15.25
N LYS A 15 12.55 23.75 14.65
CA LYS A 15 13.04 24.62 13.57
C LYS A 15 12.19 24.38 12.31
N HIS A 16 11.14 25.18 12.13
CA HIS A 16 10.17 25.17 11.02
C HIS A 16 10.74 25.45 9.61
N ARG A 17 12.01 25.17 9.32
CA ARG A 17 12.67 25.65 8.09
C ARG A 17 12.23 24.95 6.81
N LEU A 18 11.56 23.80 6.88
CA LEU A 18 11.16 23.02 5.71
C LEU A 18 9.66 23.01 5.44
N THR A 19 8.85 23.71 6.24
CA THR A 19 7.41 23.62 6.05
C THR A 19 6.96 24.52 4.89
N PRO A 20 6.23 23.97 3.89
CA PRO A 20 5.76 24.77 2.77
C PRO A 20 4.84 25.88 3.28
N LYS A 21 5.13 27.12 2.89
CA LYS A 21 4.31 28.30 3.26
C LYS A 21 2.95 28.32 2.56
N ARG A 22 2.75 27.47 1.55
CA ARG A 22 1.53 27.35 0.75
C ARG A 22 1.29 25.90 0.40
N LEU A 23 0.09 25.41 0.64
CA LEU A 23 -0.39 24.11 0.19
C LEU A 23 -1.58 24.31 -0.75
N GLN A 24 -1.68 23.45 -1.76
CA GLN A 24 -2.88 23.37 -2.57
C GLN A 24 -4.00 22.75 -1.72
N LEU A 25 -5.26 23.15 -1.98
CA LEU A 25 -6.42 22.66 -1.24
C LEU A 25 -6.55 21.13 -1.30
N SER A 26 -6.24 20.52 -2.44
CA SER A 26 -6.22 19.05 -2.60
C SER A 26 -5.27 18.38 -1.60
N VAL A 27 -4.07 18.93 -1.44
CA VAL A 27 -3.08 18.42 -0.48
C VAL A 27 -3.54 18.71 0.96
N LEU A 28 -4.17 19.85 1.21
CA LEU A 28 -4.70 20.17 2.54
C LEU A 28 -5.81 19.20 2.96
N ILE A 29 -6.67 18.79 2.02
CA ILE A 29 -7.70 17.75 2.25
C ILE A 29 -7.02 16.42 2.54
N GLN A 30 -6.01 16.02 1.77
CA GLN A 30 -5.26 14.78 2.04
C GLN A 30 -4.62 14.82 3.42
N VAL A 31 -3.99 15.94 3.80
CA VAL A 31 -3.44 16.13 5.13
C VAL A 31 -4.53 16.02 6.19
N ALA A 32 -5.70 16.65 6.00
CA ALA A 32 -6.82 16.53 6.94
C ALA A 32 -7.32 15.08 7.07
N THR A 33 -7.45 14.34 5.96
CA THR A 33 -7.82 12.92 5.97
C THR A 33 -6.78 12.07 6.68
N LEU A 34 -5.48 12.33 6.47
CA LEU A 34 -4.41 11.65 7.19
C LEU A 34 -4.46 11.97 8.69
N CYS A 35 -4.71 13.23 9.05
CA CYS A 35 -4.85 13.63 10.44
C CYS A 35 -6.05 13.00 11.13
N GLU A 36 -7.17 12.82 10.42
CA GLU A 36 -8.32 12.07 10.92
C GLU A 36 -7.98 10.58 11.09
N LYS A 37 -7.38 9.97 10.06
CA LYS A 37 -7.03 8.55 10.03
C LYS A 37 -6.02 8.15 11.11
N TYR A 38 -5.01 8.99 11.32
CA TYR A 38 -3.90 8.72 12.24
C TYR A 38 -3.99 9.51 13.55
N LEU A 39 -5.09 10.24 13.77
CA LEU A 39 -5.30 11.11 14.94
C LEU A 39 -4.13 12.07 15.22
N CYS A 40 -3.39 12.48 14.18
CA CYS A 40 -2.15 13.24 14.30
C CYS A 40 -2.32 14.75 14.04
N VAL A 41 -3.51 15.28 14.31
CA VAL A 41 -3.88 16.68 14.03
C VAL A 41 -2.96 17.70 14.75
N GLU A 42 -2.46 17.33 15.91
CA GLU A 42 -1.58 18.20 16.69
C GLU A 42 -0.23 18.44 16.03
N LEU A 43 0.23 17.47 15.22
CA LEU A 43 1.46 17.65 14.44
C LEU A 43 1.27 18.79 13.45
N VAL A 44 0.11 18.91 12.80
CA VAL A 44 -0.16 19.94 11.80
C VAL A 44 -0.70 21.25 12.36
N GLN A 45 -1.14 21.28 13.62
CA GLN A 45 -1.70 22.46 14.28
C GLN A 45 -0.84 23.73 14.14
N PRO A 46 0.49 23.71 14.34
CA PRO A 46 1.32 24.91 14.23
C PRO A 46 1.31 25.54 12.83
N TRP A 47 1.01 24.75 11.79
CA TRP A 47 1.02 25.18 10.40
C TRP A 47 -0.37 25.42 9.83
N LEU A 48 -1.40 24.85 10.45
CA LEU A 48 -2.80 25.05 10.05
C LEU A 48 -3.14 26.52 9.90
N ALA A 49 -2.81 27.37 10.88
CA ALA A 49 -3.05 28.81 10.80
C ALA A 49 -2.35 29.47 9.59
N ILE A 50 -1.11 29.06 9.27
CA ILE A 50 -0.35 29.59 8.14
C ILE A 50 -0.96 29.12 6.81
N TRP A 51 -1.38 27.86 6.73
CA TRP A 51 -1.96 27.26 5.54
C TRP A 51 -3.39 27.75 5.27
N THR A 52 -4.18 28.03 6.31
CA THR A 52 -5.58 28.46 6.19
C THR A 52 -5.75 29.97 6.05
N HIS A 53 -4.83 30.79 6.58
CA HIS A 53 -4.93 32.25 6.50
C HIS A 53 -5.07 32.79 5.06
N LYS A 54 -4.59 32.05 4.06
CA LYS A 54 -4.74 32.42 2.64
C LYS A 54 -5.93 31.76 1.93
N LEU A 55 -6.58 30.78 2.57
CA LEU A 55 -7.83 30.19 2.07
C LEU A 55 -9.02 31.10 2.38
N GLU A 56 -8.99 31.82 3.51
CA GLU A 56 -10.00 32.84 3.87
C GLU A 56 -10.12 33.95 2.83
N LEU A 57 -9.02 34.33 2.19
CA LEU A 57 -9.00 35.32 1.10
C LEU A 57 -9.65 34.83 -0.20
N ARG A 58 -10.10 33.56 -0.28
CA ARG A 58 -10.79 32.97 -1.43
C ARG A 58 -12.16 32.42 -1.04
N SER A 59 -12.98 33.25 -0.39
CA SER A 59 -14.37 33.00 0.04
C SER A 59 -15.38 32.58 -1.05
N ASN A 60 -14.93 32.16 -2.24
CA ASN A 60 -15.77 31.68 -3.33
C ASN A 60 -15.79 30.15 -3.50
N TYR A 61 -15.16 29.38 -2.59
CA TYR A 61 -15.17 27.92 -2.68
C TYR A 61 -16.08 27.28 -1.60
N PRO A 62 -17.21 26.66 -1.99
CA PRO A 62 -18.13 26.02 -1.05
C PRO A 62 -17.52 24.81 -0.30
N MET A 63 -16.39 24.26 -0.78
CA MET A 63 -15.66 23.20 -0.08
C MET A 63 -14.84 23.71 1.12
N ALA A 64 -14.39 24.96 1.13
CA ALA A 64 -13.61 25.50 2.25
C ALA A 64 -14.47 25.56 3.53
N GLU A 65 -15.76 25.88 3.37
CA GLU A 65 -16.75 25.89 4.45
C GLU A 65 -16.95 24.48 5.03
N GLN A 66 -17.01 23.44 4.20
CA GLN A 66 -17.12 22.05 4.69
C GLN A 66 -15.89 21.62 5.50
N VAL A 67 -14.70 22.02 5.05
CA VAL A 67 -13.45 21.77 5.80
C VAL A 67 -13.45 22.52 7.12
N PHE A 68 -13.88 23.78 7.15
CA PHE A 68 -13.99 24.58 8.37
C PHE A 68 -15.03 24.03 9.33
N GLN A 69 -16.17 23.55 8.82
CA GLN A 69 -17.20 22.92 9.63
C GLN A 69 -16.76 21.58 10.18
N LEU A 70 -16.01 20.76 9.43
CA LEU A 70 -15.35 19.58 9.97
C LEU A 70 -14.36 20.01 11.07
N LEU A 71 -13.51 21.01 10.81
CA LEU A 71 -12.54 21.50 11.79
C LEU A 71 -13.17 22.00 13.10
N ASN A 72 -14.30 22.70 13.01
CA ASN A 72 -15.04 23.16 14.18
C ASN A 72 -15.89 22.06 14.85
N LYS A 73 -16.51 21.17 14.09
CA LYS A 73 -17.44 20.13 14.60
C LYS A 73 -16.78 19.22 15.62
N TYR A 74 -15.50 18.91 15.43
CA TYR A 74 -14.76 18.01 16.32
C TYR A 74 -13.97 18.74 17.41
N ASN A 75 -14.18 20.05 17.57
CA ASN A 75 -13.53 20.86 18.60
C ASN A 75 -11.98 20.75 18.55
N TRP A 76 -11.43 20.65 17.33
CA TRP A 76 -10.01 20.41 17.04
C TRP A 76 -9.07 21.55 17.49
N PHE A 77 -9.62 22.68 17.94
CA PHE A 77 -8.86 23.88 18.28
C PHE A 77 -8.33 23.91 19.73
N TRP A 78 -8.73 22.97 20.60
CA TRP A 78 -8.47 23.04 22.05
C TRP A 78 -8.20 21.71 22.76
N ARG A 79 -7.33 20.83 22.24
CA ARG A 79 -6.80 19.74 23.06
C ARG A 79 -5.29 19.89 23.25
N GLU A 80 -4.89 19.71 24.52
CA GLU A 80 -3.51 19.70 24.96
C GLU A 80 -2.69 18.71 24.13
N PRO A 81 -1.40 19.01 23.83
CA PRO A 81 -0.56 18.11 23.05
C PRO A 81 -0.53 16.72 23.68
N TYR A 82 -0.61 15.67 22.84
CA TYR A 82 -0.43 14.28 23.18
C TYR A 82 0.77 14.16 24.11
N PRO A 83 0.64 13.42 25.22
CA PRO A 83 1.77 13.07 26.06
C PRO A 83 2.90 12.51 25.19
N SER A 84 4.12 13.01 25.42
CA SER A 84 5.32 12.55 24.71
C SER A 84 5.44 11.02 24.76
N GLY A 85 5.70 10.38 23.62
CA GLY A 85 5.82 8.93 23.50
C GLY A 85 4.57 8.23 22.98
N ILE A 86 3.38 8.84 23.05
CA ILE A 86 2.15 8.19 22.53
C ILE A 86 2.16 8.16 21.01
N ALA A 87 2.50 9.27 20.35
CA ALA A 87 2.54 9.34 18.89
C ALA A 87 3.58 8.36 18.31
N GLU A 88 4.75 8.29 18.95
CA GLU A 88 5.83 7.36 18.59
C GLU A 88 5.40 5.90 18.78
N ASN A 89 4.69 5.60 19.87
CA ASN A 89 4.13 4.27 20.10
C ASN A 89 3.09 3.89 19.05
N ILE A 90 2.21 4.82 18.66
CA ILE A 90 1.20 4.58 17.63
C ILE A 90 1.88 4.31 16.28
N ILE A 91 2.83 5.16 15.86
CA ILE A 91 3.57 4.98 14.61
C ILE A 91 4.28 3.62 14.60
N ARG A 92 4.97 3.27 15.69
CA ARG A 92 5.64 1.98 15.84
C ARG A 92 4.68 0.78 15.71
N ILE A 93 3.52 0.83 16.37
CA ILE A 93 2.50 -0.23 16.27
C ILE A 93 1.98 -0.35 14.84
N LEU A 94 1.80 0.76 14.13
CA LEU A 94 1.34 0.77 12.75
C LEU A 94 2.38 0.14 11.81
N GLU A 95 3.66 0.50 11.96
CA GLU A 95 4.78 -0.06 11.19
C GLU A 95 4.90 -1.58 11.42
N GLU A 96 4.89 -2.02 12.68
CA GLU A 96 4.96 -3.44 13.06
C GLU A 96 3.77 -4.25 12.52
N SER A 97 2.58 -3.65 12.51
CA SER A 97 1.37 -4.28 11.96
C SER A 97 1.45 -4.47 10.45
N VAL A 98 1.96 -3.46 9.72
CA VAL A 98 2.14 -3.55 8.26
C VAL A 98 3.22 -4.57 7.93
N GLU A 99 4.34 -4.58 8.65
CA GLU A 99 5.42 -5.57 8.48
C GLU A 99 4.89 -7.00 8.66
N THR A 100 4.17 -7.24 9.77
CA THR A 100 3.57 -8.56 10.05
C THR A 100 2.59 -9.02 8.95
N LEU A 101 1.84 -8.09 8.34
CA LEU A 101 0.93 -8.43 7.24
C LEU A 101 1.69 -8.76 5.95
N LEU A 102 2.78 -8.05 5.65
CA LEU A 102 3.59 -8.26 4.46
C LEU A 102 4.46 -9.51 4.54
N ASP A 103 4.86 -9.91 5.75
CA ASP A 103 5.63 -11.14 5.98
C ASP A 103 4.91 -12.39 5.45
N ILE A 104 3.58 -12.42 5.47
CA ILE A 104 2.81 -13.58 5.00
C ILE A 104 3.04 -13.86 3.51
N PRO A 105 2.71 -12.94 2.57
CA PRO A 105 2.97 -13.17 1.16
C PRO A 105 4.46 -13.22 0.83
N TYR A 106 5.33 -12.46 1.52
CA TYR A 106 6.77 -12.49 1.27
C TYR A 106 7.41 -13.82 1.68
N ALA A 107 6.94 -14.45 2.77
CA ALA A 107 7.37 -15.80 3.13
C ALA A 107 6.97 -16.82 2.07
N LEU A 108 5.79 -16.68 1.45
CA LEU A 108 5.37 -17.52 0.33
C LEU A 108 6.23 -17.29 -0.91
N VAL A 109 6.52 -16.03 -1.24
CA VAL A 109 7.45 -15.68 -2.32
C VAL A 109 8.80 -16.35 -2.10
N SER A 110 9.38 -16.19 -0.92
CA SER A 110 10.67 -16.79 -0.60
C SER A 110 10.64 -18.32 -0.67
N LYS A 111 9.49 -18.96 -0.41
CA LYS A 111 9.34 -20.42 -0.59
C LYS A 111 9.37 -20.81 -2.07
N PHE A 112 8.64 -20.10 -2.94
CA PHE A 112 8.67 -20.36 -4.38
C PHE A 112 10.05 -20.11 -4.99
N GLU A 113 10.80 -19.12 -4.50
CA GLU A 113 12.15 -18.82 -5.03
C GLU A 113 13.24 -19.79 -4.54
N LYS A 114 13.16 -20.26 -3.28
CA LYS A 114 14.23 -21.09 -2.68
C LYS A 114 14.03 -22.59 -2.88
N THR A 115 12.79 -23.04 -3.07
CA THR A 115 12.49 -24.47 -3.05
C THR A 115 12.50 -25.02 -4.48
N ASN A 116 13.39 -25.97 -4.75
CA ASN A 116 13.31 -26.81 -5.95
C ASN A 116 12.26 -27.94 -5.80
N ASN A 117 11.59 -28.02 -4.65
CA ASN A 117 10.58 -29.03 -4.36
C ASN A 117 9.21 -28.46 -4.64
N ASN A 118 8.34 -29.32 -5.16
CA ASN A 118 6.97 -28.94 -5.49
C ASN A 118 6.20 -28.59 -4.21
N LEU A 119 5.65 -27.38 -4.14
CA LEU A 119 4.84 -26.92 -3.00
C LEU A 119 3.41 -27.45 -3.11
N CYS A 120 2.92 -27.68 -4.32
CA CYS A 120 1.68 -28.39 -4.56
C CYS A 120 1.80 -29.86 -4.14
N GLN A 121 1.25 -30.18 -2.95
CA GLN A 121 1.10 -31.55 -2.45
C GLN A 121 -0.10 -32.24 -3.11
N SER A 122 -0.03 -32.47 -4.41
CA SER A 122 -0.84 -33.50 -5.05
C SER A 122 -0.21 -34.84 -4.68
N GLY A 123 -0.99 -35.78 -4.13
CA GLY A 123 -0.49 -37.02 -3.51
C GLY A 123 0.27 -38.00 -4.43
N GLU A 124 0.49 -37.68 -5.70
CA GLU A 124 1.33 -38.44 -6.62
C GLU A 124 2.16 -37.48 -7.45
N VAL A 125 3.49 -37.53 -7.30
CA VAL A 125 4.43 -36.69 -8.04
C VAL A 125 4.35 -37.03 -9.52
N LYS A 126 3.57 -36.25 -10.27
CA LYS A 126 3.49 -36.31 -11.73
C LYS A 126 4.13 -35.06 -12.30
N GLU A 127 4.62 -35.15 -13.53
CA GLU A 127 5.22 -34.03 -14.28
C GLU A 127 4.31 -32.78 -14.32
N GLU A 128 3.00 -32.97 -14.09
CA GLU A 128 1.96 -31.95 -13.96
C GLU A 128 2.09 -31.04 -12.71
N ASP A 129 2.84 -31.44 -11.68
CA ASP A 129 2.96 -30.67 -10.43
C ASP A 129 3.72 -29.34 -10.61
N ASN A 130 4.67 -29.30 -11.56
CA ASN A 130 5.40 -28.07 -11.87
C ASN A 130 4.48 -26.97 -12.41
N ALA A 131 3.39 -27.35 -13.11
CA ALA A 131 2.42 -26.40 -13.63
C ALA A 131 1.58 -25.75 -12.51
N CYS A 132 1.32 -26.49 -11.43
CA CYS A 132 0.56 -26.00 -10.27
C CYS A 132 1.33 -24.92 -9.50
N ASP A 133 2.62 -25.14 -9.27
CA ASP A 133 3.47 -24.17 -8.58
C ASP A 133 3.70 -22.92 -9.44
N ALA A 134 3.96 -23.09 -10.74
CA ALA A 134 4.10 -21.96 -11.67
C ALA A 134 2.82 -21.11 -11.74
N ALA A 135 1.64 -21.74 -11.77
CA ALA A 135 0.37 -21.05 -11.75
C ALA A 135 0.16 -20.28 -10.43
N SER A 136 0.41 -20.94 -9.30
CA SER A 136 0.26 -20.35 -7.96
C SER A 136 1.20 -19.17 -7.76
N TRP A 137 2.46 -19.32 -8.21
CA TRP A 137 3.45 -18.25 -8.23
C TRP A 137 3.00 -17.06 -9.08
N GLY A 138 2.52 -17.32 -10.30
CA GLY A 138 2.02 -16.29 -11.21
C GLY A 138 0.84 -15.51 -10.62
N ILE A 139 -0.09 -16.20 -9.95
CA ILE A 139 -1.25 -15.57 -9.28
C ILE A 139 -0.79 -14.67 -8.13
N LEU A 140 0.05 -15.20 -7.23
CA LEU A 140 0.58 -14.45 -6.08
C LEU A 140 1.31 -13.19 -6.54
N ASN A 141 2.25 -13.35 -7.48
CA ASN A 141 3.07 -12.25 -7.98
C ASN A 141 2.20 -11.17 -8.66
N ARG A 142 1.22 -11.58 -9.46
CA ARG A 142 0.28 -10.66 -10.11
C ARG A 142 -0.61 -9.92 -9.11
N GLY A 143 -1.09 -10.60 -8.06
CA GLY A 143 -1.86 -9.98 -6.98
C GLY A 143 -1.05 -8.91 -6.24
N MET A 144 0.19 -9.25 -5.87
CA MET A 144 1.13 -8.33 -5.23
C MET A 144 1.47 -7.13 -6.13
N GLN A 145 1.66 -7.34 -7.43
CA GLN A 145 1.92 -6.28 -8.40
C GLN A 145 0.74 -5.32 -8.54
N PHE A 146 -0.49 -5.83 -8.63
CA PHE A 146 -1.68 -4.99 -8.68
C PHE A 146 -1.89 -4.18 -7.39
N ALA A 147 -1.48 -4.73 -6.25
CA ALA A 147 -1.50 -4.02 -4.99
C ALA A 147 -0.37 -2.98 -4.83
N GLY A 148 0.60 -2.92 -5.75
CA GLY A 148 1.78 -2.06 -5.63
C GLY A 148 2.76 -2.51 -4.54
N LEU A 149 2.64 -3.76 -4.08
CA LEU A 149 3.50 -4.41 -3.08
C LEU A 149 4.64 -5.23 -3.73
N TRP A 150 4.73 -5.22 -5.07
CA TRP A 150 5.82 -5.82 -5.84
C TRP A 150 6.60 -4.75 -6.61
N PRO A 151 7.95 -4.83 -6.70
CA PRO A 151 8.85 -5.78 -6.01
C PRO A 151 8.75 -5.67 -4.49
N ILE A 152 9.32 -6.62 -3.73
CA ILE A 152 9.29 -6.63 -2.26
C ILE A 152 9.71 -5.25 -1.72
N LYS A 153 8.83 -4.64 -0.92
CA LYS A 153 9.05 -3.36 -0.25
C LYS A 153 9.07 -3.53 1.26
N PRO A 154 9.95 -2.82 1.98
CA PRO A 154 9.86 -2.71 3.43
C PRO A 154 8.60 -1.93 3.86
N ALA A 155 8.18 -2.07 5.12
CA ALA A 155 6.91 -1.52 5.62
C ALA A 155 6.84 0.01 5.56
N ASP A 156 7.98 0.70 5.71
CA ASP A 156 8.12 2.16 5.65
C ASP A 156 7.92 2.74 4.23
N GLU A 157 8.05 1.92 3.19
CA GLU A 157 7.77 2.30 1.80
C GLU A 157 6.32 2.05 1.36
N VAL A 158 5.47 1.49 2.23
CA VAL A 158 4.08 1.15 1.92
C VAL A 158 3.13 2.25 2.38
N TYR A 159 2.66 3.07 1.42
CA TYR A 159 1.75 4.20 1.68
C TYR A 159 0.26 3.81 1.86
N LEU A 160 -0.04 2.53 2.05
CA LEU A 160 -1.41 2.02 2.19
C LEU A 160 -1.86 2.02 3.66
N SER A 161 -3.17 2.09 3.93
CA SER A 161 -3.71 1.80 5.26
C SER A 161 -3.55 0.32 5.63
N ILE A 162 -3.59 0.00 6.92
CA ILE A 162 -3.58 -1.40 7.38
C ILE A 162 -4.71 -2.19 6.73
N GLU A 163 -5.91 -1.61 6.62
CA GLU A 163 -7.07 -2.25 5.97
C GLU A 163 -6.83 -2.45 4.47
N GLN A 164 -6.19 -1.49 3.80
CA GLN A 164 -5.83 -1.60 2.38
C GLN A 164 -4.76 -2.67 2.16
N VAL A 165 -3.74 -2.73 3.02
CA VAL A 165 -2.72 -3.79 3.00
C VAL A 165 -3.36 -5.15 3.25
N ALA A 166 -4.17 -5.29 4.30
CA ALA A 166 -4.85 -6.55 4.61
C ALA A 166 -5.77 -7.00 3.46
N SER A 167 -6.52 -6.07 2.86
CA SER A 167 -7.35 -6.37 1.70
C SER A 167 -6.54 -6.77 0.47
N ALA A 168 -5.41 -6.10 0.21
CA ALA A 168 -4.51 -6.43 -0.87
C ALA A 168 -3.88 -7.82 -0.68
N VAL A 169 -3.42 -8.13 0.52
CA VAL A 169 -2.86 -9.43 0.90
C VAL A 169 -3.92 -10.52 0.75
N ASP A 170 -5.15 -10.30 1.22
CA ASP A 170 -6.26 -11.24 1.03
C ASP A 170 -6.54 -11.49 -0.46
N ILE A 171 -6.57 -10.45 -1.29
CA ILE A 171 -6.72 -10.60 -2.75
C ILE A 171 -5.57 -11.41 -3.37
N ALA A 172 -4.33 -11.16 -2.93
CA ALA A 172 -3.14 -11.86 -3.44
C ALA A 172 -3.08 -13.34 -3.01
N LEU A 173 -3.60 -13.65 -1.82
CA LEU A 173 -3.58 -15.00 -1.24
C LEU A 173 -4.82 -15.84 -1.59
N ARG A 174 -5.94 -15.20 -1.95
CA ARG A 174 -7.13 -15.91 -2.38
C ARG A 174 -6.79 -16.76 -3.61
N ARG A 175 -6.99 -18.07 -3.49
CA ARG A 175 -7.01 -18.95 -4.66
C ARG A 175 -7.99 -18.34 -5.66
N PRO A 176 -7.65 -18.26 -6.96
CA PRO A 176 -8.64 -17.91 -7.95
C PRO A 176 -9.82 -18.87 -7.71
N PRO A 177 -11.07 -18.36 -7.74
CA PRO A 177 -12.23 -19.22 -7.60
C PRO A 177 -12.02 -20.37 -8.56
N GLN A 178 -11.92 -21.60 -8.01
CA GLN A 178 -11.60 -22.85 -8.70
C GLN A 178 -12.01 -22.66 -10.14
N LEU A 179 -11.04 -22.38 -11.03
CA LEU A 179 -11.33 -22.19 -12.43
C LEU A 179 -11.94 -23.52 -12.81
N ARG A 180 -13.29 -23.57 -12.87
CA ARG A 180 -14.04 -24.78 -13.22
C ARG A 180 -13.29 -25.32 -14.41
N PRO A 181 -12.79 -26.58 -14.34
CA PRO A 181 -11.84 -27.09 -15.31
C PRO A 181 -12.34 -26.62 -16.65
N ILE A 182 -11.67 -25.62 -17.21
CA ILE A 182 -11.99 -25.17 -18.55
C ILE A 182 -11.76 -26.47 -19.26
N GLN A 183 -12.84 -27.06 -19.79
CA GLN A 183 -12.67 -28.24 -20.62
C GLN A 183 -11.77 -27.74 -21.72
N LEU A 184 -10.48 -27.99 -21.55
CA LEU A 184 -9.41 -27.72 -22.48
C LEU A 184 -9.69 -28.76 -23.55
N HIS A 185 -10.72 -28.44 -24.34
CA HIS A 185 -11.13 -29.16 -25.49
C HIS A 185 -9.90 -29.11 -26.37
N ARG A 186 -9.15 -30.21 -26.45
CA ARG A 186 -7.90 -30.43 -27.21
C ARG A 186 -7.85 -29.56 -28.46
N ARG A 187 -7.49 -28.30 -28.31
CA ARG A 187 -7.32 -27.33 -29.38
C ARG A 187 -6.03 -26.65 -29.04
N ASN A 188 -4.96 -27.28 -29.53
CA ASN A 188 -3.66 -26.69 -29.86
C ASN A 188 -3.40 -25.36 -29.14
N TYR A 189 -3.05 -25.44 -27.86
CA TYR A 189 -2.48 -24.30 -27.17
C TYR A 189 -1.02 -24.22 -27.60
N CYS A 190 -0.62 -23.11 -28.21
CA CYS A 190 0.78 -22.81 -28.43
C CYS A 190 1.44 -22.63 -27.07
N ILE A 191 2.34 -23.54 -26.71
CA ILE A 191 3.23 -23.35 -25.57
C ILE A 191 4.19 -22.22 -25.96
N PHE A 192 4.19 -21.14 -25.19
CA PHE A 192 5.19 -20.09 -25.32
C PHE A 192 6.50 -20.62 -24.75
N GLY A 193 7.28 -21.29 -25.57
CA GLY A 193 8.64 -21.68 -25.23
C GLY A 193 9.54 -20.44 -25.33
N GLU A 194 9.81 -19.77 -24.22
CA GLU A 194 10.98 -18.90 -24.13
C GLU A 194 12.24 -19.79 -24.10
N GLY A 195 12.69 -20.19 -25.29
CA GLY A 195 14.05 -20.70 -25.46
C GLY A 195 15.04 -19.56 -25.27
N ARG A 196 15.73 -19.55 -24.12
CA ARG A 196 17.02 -18.84 -24.04
C ARG A 196 18.08 -19.71 -24.70
N GLU A 197 18.30 -19.50 -25.99
CA GLU A 197 19.58 -19.84 -26.60
C GLU A 197 20.52 -18.64 -26.49
N LEU A 198 21.61 -18.85 -25.76
CA LEU A 198 22.81 -18.04 -25.85
C LEU A 198 23.45 -18.30 -27.22
N GLY A 199 23.45 -17.29 -28.10
CA GLY A 199 24.48 -17.15 -29.13
C GLY A 199 24.01 -17.03 -30.58
N PHE A 200 24.27 -15.84 -31.14
CA PHE A 200 24.58 -15.54 -32.54
C PHE A 200 23.51 -15.69 -33.64
N GLY A 201 23.23 -14.56 -34.29
CA GLY A 201 22.88 -14.49 -35.72
C GLY A 201 21.41 -14.25 -36.02
N PHE A 202 21.02 -12.98 -36.24
CA PHE A 202 19.73 -12.62 -36.80
C PHE A 202 19.53 -13.24 -38.20
N SER A 203 18.52 -14.08 -38.35
CA SER A 203 17.86 -14.35 -39.64
C SER A 203 16.35 -14.34 -39.42
N THR A 204 15.70 -13.27 -39.89
CA THR A 204 14.24 -13.13 -39.86
C THR A 204 13.62 -14.00 -40.94
N ARG A 205 13.19 -15.23 -40.59
CA ARG A 205 12.10 -15.99 -41.25
C ARG A 205 11.89 -17.31 -40.53
N ASP A 206 11.04 -17.30 -39.50
CA ASP A 206 10.46 -18.54 -38.98
C ASP A 206 8.97 -18.58 -39.34
N THR A 207 8.65 -19.52 -40.21
CA THR A 207 7.31 -19.95 -40.56
C THR A 207 6.72 -20.76 -39.41
N TRP A 208 5.58 -20.33 -38.92
CA TRP A 208 4.74 -21.05 -37.99
C TRP A 208 4.25 -22.36 -38.63
N GLN A 209 4.67 -23.52 -38.13
CA GLN A 209 4.06 -24.80 -38.45
C GLN A 209 3.29 -25.31 -37.24
N CYS A 210 1.96 -25.21 -37.30
CA CYS A 210 1.06 -25.95 -36.43
C CYS A 210 0.87 -27.35 -37.03
N SER A 211 1.51 -28.36 -36.46
CA SER A 211 1.20 -29.76 -36.79
C SER A 211 -0.10 -30.17 -36.12
N GLY A 212 -1.17 -30.34 -36.91
CA GLY A 212 -2.39 -31.00 -36.47
C GLY A 212 -2.22 -32.52 -36.55
N ILE A 213 -2.67 -33.23 -35.52
CA ILE A 213 -2.98 -34.66 -35.55
C ILE A 213 -4.50 -34.78 -35.74
#